data_AF-A0A7C9MPN5-F1
#
_entry.id   AF-A0A7C9MPN5-F1
#
_cell.length_a   1.000
_cell.length_b   1.000
_cell.length_c   1.000
_cell.angle_alpha   90.00
_cell.angle_beta   90.00
_cell.angle_gamma   90.00
#
_symmetry.space_group_name_H-M   'P 1'
#
loop_
_entity.id
_entity.type
_entity.pdbx_description
1 polymer ?
#
loop_
_entity_poly.entity_id
_entity_poly.type
_entity_poly.pdbx_seq_one_letter_code
_entity_poly.pdbx_strand_id
1 'polypeptide(L)'
;MNLTLHPAAITAALLAIVLGLAGCGASYVNPNIIDQSQAKQRLAQDKELCKAEANNAVPPTYALDRFEFDPTIEAQAGRYVANVVEDDANQDAYTRCMHNRGWRYRK
;
A
#
# COMPACT_ATOMS: atom_id res chain seq x y z
N MET A 1 -19.24 -19.82 -40.88
CA MET A 1 -19.82 -18.74 -40.05
C MET A 1 -18.82 -17.59 -40.04
N ASN A 2 -19.05 -16.57 -40.85
CA ASN A 2 -18.18 -15.40 -40.92
C ASN A 2 -18.45 -14.50 -39.71
N LEU A 3 -17.53 -14.50 -38.74
CA LEU A 3 -17.51 -13.52 -37.67
C LEU A 3 -16.97 -12.21 -38.25
N THR A 4 -17.88 -11.36 -38.75
CA THR A 4 -17.56 -9.96 -39.01
C THR A 4 -17.34 -9.28 -37.65
N LEU A 5 -16.08 -9.22 -37.22
CA LEU A 5 -15.69 -8.39 -36.09
C LEU A 5 -16.01 -6.94 -36.47
N HIS A 6 -17.07 -6.41 -35.87
CA HIS A 6 -17.46 -5.03 -36.09
C HIS A 6 -16.38 -4.13 -35.48
N PRO A 7 -15.89 -3.10 -36.19
CA PRO A 7 -14.83 -2.22 -35.70
C PRO A 7 -15.18 -1.59 -34.34
N ALA A 8 -16.46 -1.39 -34.06
CA ALA A 8 -16.98 -0.92 -32.77
C ALA A 8 -16.70 -1.88 -31.59
N ALA A 9 -16.70 -3.19 -31.82
CA ALA A 9 -16.40 -4.18 -30.79
C ALA A 9 -14.90 -4.20 -30.44
N ILE A 10 -14.04 -3.91 -31.42
CA ILE A 10 -12.59 -3.81 -31.24
C ILE A 10 -12.25 -2.55 -30.44
N THR A 11 -12.88 -1.40 -30.76
CA THR A 11 -12.69 -0.16 -29.99
C THR A 11 -13.23 -0.27 -28.57
N ALA A 12 -14.38 -0.92 -28.35
CA ALA A 12 -14.92 -1.15 -27.01
C ALA A 12 -14.01 -2.05 -26.15
N ALA A 13 -13.45 -3.11 -26.73
CA ALA A 13 -12.50 -3.97 -26.05
C ALA A 13 -11.19 -3.25 -25.70
N LEU A 14 -10.67 -2.41 -26.61
CA LEU A 14 -9.49 -1.58 -26.36
C LEU A 14 -9.74 -0.54 -25.26
N LEU A 15 -10.91 0.11 -25.25
CA LEU A 15 -11.26 1.08 -24.21
C LEU A 15 -11.37 0.42 -22.83
N ALA A 16 -11.94 -0.79 -22.77
CA ALA A 16 -12.05 -1.56 -21.53
C ALA A 16 -10.67 -2.00 -21.00
N ILE A 17 -9.71 -2.32 -21.88
CA ILE A 17 -8.34 -2.64 -21.49
C ILE A 17 -7.62 -1.39 -20.95
N VAL A 18 -7.77 -0.24 -21.60
CA VAL A 18 -7.17 1.03 -21.17
C VAL A 18 -7.75 1.49 -19.82
N LEU A 19 -9.06 1.38 -19.63
CA LEU A 19 -9.73 1.71 -18.37
C LEU A 19 -9.43 0.70 -17.26
N GLY A 20 -9.28 -0.59 -17.60
CA GLY A 20 -8.92 -1.65 -16.65
C GLY A 20 -7.46 -1.59 -16.18
N LEU A 21 -6.56 -1.05 -17.00
CA LEU A 21 -5.15 -0.80 -16.62
C LEU A 21 -4.98 0.49 -15.80
N ALA A 22 -5.94 1.42 -15.90
CA ALA A 22 -6.01 2.63 -15.08
C ALA A 22 -6.73 2.37 -13.74
N GLY A 23 -6.48 1.22 -13.11
CA GLY A 23 -7.09 0.81 -11.85
C GLY A 23 -7.14 1.97 -10.84
N CYS A 24 -8.36 2.47 -10.63
CA CYS A 24 -8.71 3.51 -9.68
C CYS A 24 -8.37 3.07 -8.26
N GLY A 25 -7.24 3.52 -7.77
CA GLY A 25 -6.78 3.31 -6.41
C GLY A 25 -5.45 4.02 -6.26
N ALA A 26 -5.25 4.68 -5.13
CA ALA A 26 -4.06 5.47 -4.87
C ALA A 26 -2.80 4.69 -5.29
N SER A 27 -2.12 5.21 -6.31
CA SER A 27 -1.11 4.46 -7.03
C SER A 27 0.25 4.97 -6.61
N TYR A 28 1.07 4.08 -6.05
CA TYR A 28 2.48 4.39 -5.88
C TYR A 28 3.12 4.48 -7.27
N VAL A 29 3.76 5.61 -7.55
CA VAL A 29 4.50 5.85 -8.78
C VAL A 29 5.99 5.97 -8.48
N ASN A 30 6.83 5.38 -9.33
CA ASN A 30 8.28 5.51 -9.22
C ASN A 30 8.87 5.89 -10.59
N PRO A 31 9.21 7.18 -10.79
CA PRO A 31 9.72 7.67 -12.08
C PRO A 31 11.13 7.15 -12.39
N ASN A 32 11.84 6.58 -11.41
CA ASN A 32 13.19 6.06 -11.60
C ASN A 32 13.21 4.67 -12.25
N ILE A 33 12.05 4.02 -12.40
CA ILE A 33 11.95 2.71 -13.04
C ILE A 33 11.88 2.91 -14.56
N ILE A 34 12.94 2.48 -15.25
CA ILE A 34 13.03 2.57 -16.72
C ILE A 34 12.02 1.62 -17.39
N ASP A 35 11.93 0.39 -16.90
CA ASP A 35 10.98 -0.62 -17.40
C ASP A 35 9.72 -0.67 -16.53
N GLN A 36 8.70 0.05 -16.97
CA GLN A 36 7.42 0.15 -16.25
C GLN A 36 6.67 -1.19 -16.16
N SER A 37 7.01 -2.19 -16.98
CA SER A 37 6.41 -3.53 -16.87
C SER A 37 6.80 -4.22 -15.54
N GLN A 38 7.95 -3.86 -14.97
CA GLN A 38 8.43 -4.39 -13.68
C GLN A 38 7.95 -3.58 -12.48
N ALA A 39 7.32 -2.42 -12.68
CA ALA A 39 6.97 -1.51 -11.60
C ALA A 39 6.09 -2.18 -10.54
N LYS A 40 5.11 -2.99 -10.96
CA LYS A 40 4.22 -3.70 -10.05
C LYS A 40 4.95 -4.71 -9.17
N GLN A 41 5.88 -5.47 -9.75
CA GLN A 41 6.66 -6.47 -9.02
C GLN A 41 7.61 -5.80 -8.02
N ARG A 42 8.29 -4.73 -8.44
CA ARG A 42 9.16 -3.94 -7.57
C ARG A 42 8.39 -3.28 -6.44
N LEU A 43 7.20 -2.75 -6.72
CA LEU A 43 6.32 -2.18 -5.70
C LEU A 43 5.97 -3.23 -4.64
N ALA A 44 5.58 -4.44 -5.05
CA ALA A 44 5.26 -5.51 -4.11
C ALA A 44 6.47 -5.89 -3.23
N GLN A 45 7.65 -6.02 -3.84
CA GLN A 45 8.88 -6.32 -3.10
C GLN A 45 9.26 -5.21 -2.11
N ASP A 46 9.19 -3.96 -2.56
CA ASP A 46 9.55 -2.80 -1.74
C ASP A 46 8.58 -2.58 -0.60
N LYS A 47 7.29 -2.89 -0.79
CA LYS A 47 6.30 -2.89 0.29
C LYS A 47 6.67 -3.87 1.40
N GLU A 48 7.04 -5.10 1.06
CA GLU A 48 7.43 -6.10 2.07
C GLU A 48 8.72 -5.69 2.80
N LEU A 49 9.71 -5.17 2.06
CA LEU A 49 10.94 -4.65 2.64
C LEU A 49 10.67 -3.48 3.60
N CYS A 50 9.90 -2.49 3.17
CA CYS A 50 9.60 -1.31 3.99
C CYS A 50 8.72 -1.65 5.18
N LYS A 51 7.84 -2.65 5.07
CA LYS A 51 7.08 -3.17 6.22
C LYS A 51 8.01 -3.85 7.23
N ALA A 52 8.97 -4.66 6.77
CA ALA A 52 9.97 -5.26 7.64
C ALA A 52 10.85 -4.19 8.31
N GLU A 53 11.26 -3.15 7.57
CA GLU A 53 12.03 -2.02 8.10
C GLU A 53 11.25 -1.24 9.15
N ALA A 54 9.98 -0.91 8.88
CA ALA A 54 9.10 -0.23 9.83
C ALA A 54 8.93 -1.04 11.11
N ASN A 55 8.72 -2.35 11.02
CA ASN A 55 8.60 -3.24 12.18
C ASN A 55 9.91 -3.43 12.95
N ASN A 56 11.08 -3.22 12.33
CA ASN A 56 12.36 -3.21 13.05
C ASN A 56 12.61 -1.86 13.74
N ALA A 57 12.21 -0.76 13.10
CA ALA A 57 12.40 0.59 13.62
C ALA A 57 11.41 0.95 14.74
N VAL A 58 10.17 0.52 14.57
CA VAL A 58 9.08 0.64 15.56
C VAL A 58 8.57 -0.78 15.81
N PRO A 59 9.22 -1.54 16.70
CA PRO A 59 8.81 -2.89 17.05
C PRO A 59 7.37 -2.90 17.56
N PRO A 60 6.52 -3.78 17.02
CA PRO A 60 5.21 -4.09 17.57
C PRO A 60 5.25 -4.34 19.09
N THR A 61 4.76 -3.45 19.94
CA THR A 61 4.68 -3.76 21.38
C THR A 61 3.39 -4.51 21.74
N TYR A 62 2.40 -4.42 20.85
CA TYR A 62 1.05 -5.00 21.00
C TYR A 62 0.96 -6.53 21.08
N ALA A 63 2.05 -7.27 20.91
CA ALA A 63 2.06 -8.72 21.17
C ALA A 63 2.03 -9.06 22.66
N LEU A 64 2.51 -8.18 23.56
CA LEU A 64 2.55 -8.44 25.00
C LEU A 64 1.44 -7.69 25.77
N ASP A 65 1.12 -6.46 25.35
CA ASP A 65 0.19 -5.58 26.09
C ASP A 65 -1.30 -5.86 25.81
N ARG A 66 -1.63 -6.70 24.82
CA ARG A 66 -3.01 -7.17 24.58
C ARG A 66 -3.54 -8.12 25.65
N PHE A 67 -2.66 -8.73 26.46
CA PHE A 67 -3.02 -9.80 27.38
C PHE A 67 -3.42 -9.34 28.78
N GLU A 68 -3.02 -8.13 29.19
CA GLU A 68 -3.56 -7.53 30.41
C GLU A 68 -4.90 -6.89 30.05
N PHE A 69 -6.01 -7.33 30.63
CA PHE A 69 -7.34 -6.76 30.36
C PHE A 69 -7.73 -5.86 31.52
N ASP A 70 -7.65 -4.55 31.32
CA ASP A 70 -8.22 -3.55 32.23
C ASP A 70 -9.49 -2.97 31.59
N PRO A 71 -10.68 -3.22 32.17
CA PRO A 71 -11.95 -2.78 31.61
C PRO A 71 -12.26 -1.30 31.88
N THR A 72 -11.44 -0.56 32.64
CA THR A 72 -11.69 0.87 32.92
C THR A 72 -11.63 1.72 31.65
N ILE A 73 -12.43 2.79 31.62
CA ILE A 73 -12.50 3.69 30.46
C ILE A 73 -11.14 4.37 30.25
N GLU A 74 -10.48 4.73 31.34
CA GLU A 74 -9.16 5.37 31.36
C GLU A 74 -8.09 4.45 30.74
N ALA A 75 -8.07 3.17 31.12
CA ALA A 75 -7.14 2.20 30.56
C ALA A 75 -7.41 1.92 29.07
N GLN A 76 -8.69 1.85 28.67
CA GLN A 76 -9.06 1.70 27.26
C GLN A 76 -8.66 2.92 26.41
N ALA A 77 -8.87 4.13 26.92
CA ALA A 77 -8.48 5.37 26.25
C ALA A 77 -6.95 5.49 26.13
N GLY A 78 -6.20 5.18 27.20
CA GLY A 78 -4.75 5.17 27.19
C GLY A 78 -4.17 4.21 26.16
N ARG A 79 -4.75 2.99 26.06
CA ARG A 79 -4.36 2.01 25.04
C ARG A 79 -4.68 2.45 23.62
N TYR A 80 -5.86 3.03 23.41
CA TYR A 80 -6.22 3.54 22.09
C TYR A 80 -5.21 4.58 21.61
N VAL A 81 -4.87 5.55 22.47
CA VAL A 81 -3.88 6.59 22.14
C VAL A 81 -2.50 5.97 21.91
N ALA A 82 -2.06 5.04 22.75
CA ALA A 82 -0.78 4.35 22.56
C ALA A 82 -0.72 3.62 21.20
N ASN A 83 -1.78 2.90 20.84
CA ASN A 83 -1.88 2.21 19.55
C ASN A 83 -1.81 3.19 18.37
N VAL A 84 -2.55 4.31 18.46
CA VAL A 84 -2.53 5.33 17.40
C VAL A 84 -1.13 5.92 17.24
N VAL A 85 -0.42 6.21 18.34
CA VAL A 85 0.94 6.76 18.29
C VAL A 85 1.92 5.75 17.69
N GLU A 86 1.82 4.47 18.05
CA GLU A 86 2.67 3.42 17.50
C GLU A 86 2.40 3.17 16.01
N ASP A 87 1.12 3.10 15.63
CA ASP A 87 0.69 2.93 14.24
C ASP A 87 1.16 4.12 13.39
N ASP A 88 1.06 5.34 13.90
CA ASP A 88 1.53 6.56 13.22
C ASP A 88 3.06 6.53 13.03
N ALA A 89 3.82 6.18 14.07
CA ALA A 89 5.28 6.06 14.00
C ALA A 89 5.73 4.97 13.02
N ASN A 90 5.05 3.81 13.01
CA ASN A 90 5.33 2.72 12.08
C ASN A 90 5.01 3.15 10.63
N GLN A 91 3.86 3.80 10.42
CA GLN A 91 3.44 4.32 9.12
C GLN A 91 4.41 5.38 8.58
N ASP A 92 4.95 6.23 9.45
CA ASP A 92 5.97 7.22 9.10
C ASP A 92 7.28 6.55 8.67
N ALA A 93 7.74 5.53 9.41
CA ALA A 93 8.92 4.75 9.05
C ALA A 93 8.73 4.05 7.69
N TYR A 94 7.58 3.41 7.48
CA TYR A 94 7.22 2.79 6.21
C TYR A 94 7.21 3.81 5.05
N THR A 95 6.57 4.96 5.26
CA THR A 95 6.45 6.02 4.23
C THR A 95 7.82 6.58 3.86
N ARG A 96 8.69 6.78 4.84
CA ARG A 96 10.08 7.22 4.63
C ARG A 96 10.87 6.20 3.82
N CYS A 97 10.77 4.92 4.15
CA CYS A 97 11.41 3.84 3.37
C CYS A 97 10.93 3.85 1.92
N MET A 98 9.61 3.88 1.70
CA MET A 98 9.02 3.93 0.35
C MET A 98 9.53 5.12 -0.45
N HIS A 99 9.58 6.31 0.17
CA HIS A 99 10.08 7.52 -0.47
C HIS A 99 11.56 7.43 -0.85
N ASN A 100 12.41 6.90 0.04
CA ASN A 100 13.84 6.69 -0.22
C ASN A 100 14.09 5.73 -1.38
N ARG A 101 13.17 4.78 -1.61
CA ARG A 101 13.20 3.86 -2.75
C ARG A 101 12.62 4.45 -4.04
N GLY A 102 12.18 5.71 -4.00
CA GLY A 102 11.68 6.46 -5.15
C GLY A 102 10.18 6.34 -5.36
N TRP A 103 9.44 5.67 -4.47
CA TRP A 103 8.00 5.57 -4.55
C TRP A 103 7.33 6.82 -4.01
N ARG A 104 6.37 7.35 -4.76
CA ARG A 104 5.56 8.50 -4.37
C ARG A 104 4.10 8.12 -4.43
N TYR A 105 3.34 8.55 -3.43
CA TYR A 105 1.90 8.36 -3.43
C TYR A 105 1.26 9.31 -4.44
N ARG A 106 0.60 8.77 -5.47
CA ARG A 106 -0.26 9.56 -6.35
C ARG A 106 -1.64 9.66 -5.71
N LYS A 107 -1.97 10.87 -5.26
CA LYS A 107 -3.33 11.23 -4.79
C LYS A 107 -4.34 11.13 -5.93
#